data_AF-A0A970K7L6-F1
#
_entry.id   AF-A0A970K7L6-F1
#
_cell.length_a   1.000
_cell.length_b   1.000
_cell.length_c   1.000
_cell.angle_alpha   90.00
_cell.angle_beta   90.00
_cell.angle_gamma   90.00
#
_symmetry.space_group_name_H-M   'P 1'
#
loop_
_entity.id
_entity.type
_entity.pdbx_description
1 polymer ?
#
loop_
_entity_poly.entity_id
_entity_poly.type
_entity_poly.pdbx_seq_one_letter_code
_entity_poly.pdbx_strand_id
1 'polypeptide(L)'
;MSDNKNEKNFSADELAGILDTVSDKAPKLIRDLIGSLYSKEAGTNMGQAVGAFYKELIASGIPQDAALDMAKGFSFSMKDINFTKEQ
;
A
#
# COMPACT_ATOMS: atom_id res chain seq x y z
N MET A 1 10.33 44.96 -24.32
CA MET A 1 9.10 44.21 -23.98
C MET A 1 9.50 43.13 -23.00
N SER A 2 9.31 43.38 -21.71
CA SER A 2 9.60 42.39 -20.66
C SER A 2 8.64 42.63 -19.50
N ASP A 3 7.40 42.16 -19.65
CA ASP A 3 6.51 41.95 -18.53
C ASP A 3 6.58 40.47 -18.17
N ASN A 4 7.33 40.17 -17.11
CA ASN A 4 7.33 38.86 -16.51
C ASN A 4 7.37 39.05 -15.00
N LYS A 5 6.22 38.90 -14.33
CA LYS A 5 6.08 38.65 -12.88
C LYS A 5 4.60 38.43 -12.55
N ASN A 6 4.14 37.19 -12.72
CA ASN A 6 3.01 36.68 -11.93
C ASN A 6 3.56 36.21 -10.58
N GLU A 7 3.91 37.14 -9.69
CA GLU A 7 4.24 36.81 -8.30
C GLU A 7 2.92 36.67 -7.53
N LYS A 8 2.38 35.45 -7.50
CA LYS A 8 1.24 35.10 -6.65
C LYS A 8 1.73 35.04 -5.20
N ASN A 9 1.59 36.16 -4.48
CA ASN A 9 1.85 36.22 -3.04
C ASN A 9 0.65 35.63 -2.29
N PHE A 10 0.82 34.42 -1.74
CA PHE A 10 -0.19 33.81 -0.88
C PHE A 10 -0.18 34.50 0.48
N SER A 11 -1.37 34.90 0.96
CA SER A 11 -1.49 35.43 2.32
C SER A 11 -1.36 34.32 3.36
N ALA A 12 -1.02 34.69 4.59
CA ALA A 12 -0.92 33.74 5.70
C ALA A 12 -2.24 32.99 5.94
N ASP A 13 -3.37 33.68 5.81
CA ASP A 13 -4.72 33.09 5.97
C ASP A 13 -5.04 32.08 4.85
N GLU A 14 -4.60 32.36 3.62
CA GLU A 14 -4.80 31.46 2.47
C GLU A 14 -3.94 30.19 2.60
N LEU A 15 -2.71 30.32 3.10
CA LEU A 15 -1.85 29.18 3.43
C LEU A 15 -2.44 28.35 4.59
N ALA A 16 -2.96 28.99 5.63
CA ALA A 16 -3.63 28.31 6.74
C ALA A 16 -4.83 27.49 6.25
N GLY A 17 -5.67 28.04 5.38
CA GLY A 17 -6.82 27.32 4.80
C GLY A 17 -6.41 26.11 3.93
N ILE A 18 -5.31 26.22 3.17
CA ILE A 18 -4.76 25.09 2.41
C ILE A 18 -4.24 24.01 3.36
N LEU A 19 -3.49 24.39 4.39
CA LEU A 19 -2.93 23.45 5.36
C LEU A 19 -4.01 22.74 6.18
N ASP A 20 -5.07 23.44 6.58
CA ASP A 20 -6.25 22.83 7.21
C ASP A 20 -6.92 21.82 6.28
N THR A 21 -7.12 22.18 5.02
CA THR A 21 -7.72 21.28 4.02
C THR A 21 -6.88 20.01 3.81
N VAL A 22 -5.54 20.15 3.77
CA VAL A 22 -4.63 19.00 3.66
C VAL A 22 -4.66 18.17 4.94
N SER A 23 -4.69 18.81 6.11
CA SER A 23 -4.73 18.14 7.41
C SER A 23 -6.01 17.35 7.62
N ASP A 24 -7.13 17.78 7.04
CA ASP A 24 -8.39 17.04 7.01
C ASP A 24 -8.36 15.87 6.03
N LYS A 25 -7.84 16.08 4.81
CA LYS A 25 -7.95 15.09 3.72
C LYS A 25 -6.85 14.02 3.75
N ALA A 26 -5.63 14.37 4.14
CA ALA A 26 -4.51 13.44 4.12
C ALA A 26 -4.70 12.23 5.04
N PRO A 27 -5.16 12.38 6.31
CA PRO A 27 -5.41 11.24 7.18
C PRO A 27 -6.53 10.33 6.66
N LYS A 28 -7.55 10.91 6.03
CA LYS A 28 -8.64 10.13 5.41
C LYS A 28 -8.12 9.26 4.27
N LEU A 29 -7.33 9.83 3.37
CA LEU A 29 -6.71 9.08 2.27
C LEU A 29 -5.83 7.93 2.78
N ILE A 30 -5.02 8.17 3.81
CA ILE A 30 -4.19 7.12 4.43
C ILE A 30 -5.08 6.01 5.00
N ARG A 31 -6.16 6.35 5.72
CA ARG A 31 -7.10 5.36 6.27
C ARG A 31 -7.81 4.56 5.19
N ASP A 32 -8.21 5.20 4.10
CA ASP A 32 -8.89 4.53 2.99
C ASP A 32 -7.95 3.58 2.24
N LEU A 33 -6.68 3.96 2.05
CA LEU A 33 -5.65 3.10 1.47
C LEU A 33 -5.30 1.92 2.40
N ILE A 34 -5.15 2.16 3.70
CA ILE A 34 -4.96 1.07 4.67
C ILE A 34 -6.21 0.17 4.69
N GLY A 35 -7.41 0.75 4.68
CA GLY A 35 -8.67 0.03 4.65
C GLY A 35 -8.86 -0.83 3.39
N SER A 36 -8.38 -0.37 2.23
CA SER A 36 -8.42 -1.17 1.00
C SER A 36 -7.42 -2.33 1.04
N LEU A 37 -6.22 -2.11 1.60
CA LEU A 37 -5.18 -3.14 1.75
C LEU A 37 -5.51 -4.18 2.83
N TYR A 38 -6.13 -3.77 3.93
CA TYR A 38 -6.64 -4.65 4.99
C TYR A 38 -8.11 -5.04 4.77
N SER A 39 -8.67 -4.76 3.59
CA SER A 39 -10.04 -5.14 3.28
C SER A 39 -10.18 -6.67 3.35
N LYS A 40 -11.37 -7.12 3.78
CA LYS A 40 -11.71 -8.55 3.79
C LYS A 40 -11.44 -9.20 2.43
N GLU A 41 -11.67 -8.47 1.34
CA GLU A 41 -11.43 -8.91 -0.03
C GLU A 41 -9.93 -9.08 -0.33
N ALA A 42 -9.10 -8.07 -0.02
CA ALA A 42 -7.65 -8.17 -0.19
C ALA A 42 -7.05 -9.32 0.63
N GLY A 43 -7.48 -9.47 1.89
CA GLY A 43 -7.08 -10.59 2.74
C GLY A 43 -7.53 -11.95 2.20
N THR A 44 -8.73 -12.03 1.62
CA THR A 44 -9.25 -13.26 1.00
C THR A 44 -8.45 -13.64 -0.24
N ASN A 45 -8.18 -12.68 -1.13
CA ASN A 45 -7.41 -12.89 -2.35
C ASN A 45 -5.97 -13.31 -2.04
N MET A 46 -5.34 -12.66 -1.05
CA MET A 46 -4.00 -13.03 -0.58
C MET A 46 -3.96 -14.45 0.00
N GLY A 47 -4.93 -14.80 0.86
CA GLY A 47 -5.04 -16.15 1.42
C GLY A 47 -5.25 -17.23 0.35
N GLN A 48 -6.06 -16.95 -0.68
CA GLN A 48 -6.25 -17.86 -1.81
C GLN A 48 -4.96 -18.05 -2.60
N ALA A 49 -4.21 -16.98 -2.89
CA ALA A 49 -2.95 -17.06 -3.61
C ALA A 49 -1.89 -17.88 -2.85
N VAL A 50 -1.70 -17.61 -1.55
CA VAL A 50 -0.76 -18.37 -0.70
C VAL A 50 -1.17 -19.85 -0.60
N GLY A 51 -2.47 -20.11 -0.44
CA GLY A 51 -2.99 -21.48 -0.36
C GLY A 51 -2.87 -22.26 -1.68
N ALA A 52 -3.10 -21.60 -2.82
CA ALA A 52 -2.92 -22.19 -4.14
C ALA A 52 -1.44 -22.52 -4.39
N PHE A 53 -0.54 -21.59 -4.07
CA PHE A 53 0.90 -21.81 -4.17
C PHE A 53 1.35 -23.00 -3.31
N TYR A 54 0.94 -23.07 -2.05
CA TYR A 54 1.24 -24.22 -1.18
C TYR A 54 0.75 -25.55 -1.79
N LYS A 55 -0.49 -25.60 -2.30
CA LYS A 55 -1.04 -26.82 -2.92
C LYS A 55 -0.22 -27.27 -4.12
N GLU A 56 0.24 -26.34 -4.95
CA GLU A 56 1.05 -26.64 -6.14
C GLU A 56 2.43 -27.19 -5.76
N LEU A 57 3.05 -26.66 -4.69
CA LEU A 57 4.33 -27.17 -4.17
C LEU A 57 4.18 -28.62 -3.72
N ILE A 58 3.12 -28.94 -2.96
CA ILE A 58 2.82 -30.32 -2.54
C ILE A 58 2.56 -31.22 -3.75
N ALA A 59 1.77 -30.75 -4.73
CA ALA A 59 1.49 -31.50 -5.95
C ALA A 59 2.75 -31.77 -6.79
N SER A 60 3.74 -30.87 -6.72
CA SER A 60 5.05 -31.02 -7.36
C SER A 60 6.01 -31.95 -6.59
N GLY A 61 5.56 -32.55 -5.48
CA GLY A 61 6.35 -33.49 -4.68
C GLY A 61 7.26 -32.84 -3.64
N ILE A 62 7.07 -31.54 -3.34
CA ILE A 62 7.82 -30.87 -2.28
C ILE A 62 7.30 -31.34 -0.91
N PRO A 63 8.18 -31.73 0.02
CA PRO A 63 7.80 -32.10 1.38
C PRO A 63 6.95 -31.04 2.07
N GLN A 64 6.04 -31.47 2.93
CA GLN A 64 4.99 -30.62 3.49
C GLN A 64 5.55 -29.45 4.33
N ASP A 65 6.57 -29.72 5.11
CA ASP A 65 7.32 -28.74 5.92
C ASP A 65 8.01 -27.70 5.04
N ALA A 66 8.73 -28.15 4.00
CA ALA A 66 9.40 -27.27 3.05
C ALA A 66 8.41 -26.41 2.26
N ALA A 67 7.30 -26.99 1.78
CA ALA A 67 6.25 -26.28 1.05
C ALA A 67 5.58 -25.22 1.94
N LEU A 68 5.36 -25.54 3.22
CA LEU A 68 4.80 -24.61 4.20
C LEU A 68 5.73 -23.42 4.41
N ASP A 69 7.03 -23.65 4.57
CA ASP A 69 8.01 -22.58 4.77
C ASP A 69 8.18 -21.70 3.52
N MET A 70 8.14 -22.28 2.32
CA MET A 70 8.11 -21.52 1.06
C MET A 70 6.85 -20.65 0.95
N ALA A 71 5.67 -21.19 1.29
CA ALA A 71 4.42 -20.45 1.25
C ALA A 71 4.38 -19.31 2.28
N LYS A 72 4.97 -19.50 3.48
CA LYS A 72 5.17 -18.40 4.44
C LYS A 72 6.08 -17.32 3.85
N GLY A 73 7.21 -17.69 3.24
CA GLY A 73 8.12 -16.76 2.59
C GLY A 73 7.44 -15.93 1.49
N PHE A 74 6.62 -16.57 0.66
CA PHE A 74 5.80 -15.90 -0.36
C PHE A 74 4.80 -14.90 0.24
N SER A 75 4.11 -15.28 1.31
CA SER A 75 3.20 -14.39 2.04
C SER A 75 3.91 -13.15 2.60
N PHE A 76 5.11 -13.32 3.15
CA PHE A 76 5.92 -12.18 3.63
C PHE A 76 6.40 -11.29 2.48
N SER A 77 6.87 -11.86 1.37
CA SER A 77 7.27 -11.08 0.20
C SER A 77 6.12 -10.24 -0.37
N MET A 78 4.89 -10.78 -0.44
CA MET A 78 3.71 -10.02 -0.85
C MET A 78 3.38 -8.87 0.11
N LYS A 79 3.62 -9.06 1.40
CA LYS A 79 3.51 -7.99 2.39
C LYS A 79 4.55 -6.92 2.11
N ASP A 80 5.82 -7.29 1.96
CA ASP A 80 6.95 -6.37 1.84
C ASP A 80 6.93 -5.55 0.54
N ILE A 81 6.51 -6.13 -0.60
CA ILE A 81 6.33 -5.41 -1.87
C ILE A 81 5.33 -4.24 -1.72
N ASN A 82 4.36 -4.36 -0.81
CA ASN A 82 3.38 -3.31 -0.55
C ASN A 82 3.84 -2.26 0.48
N PHE A 83 4.97 -2.45 1.16
CA PHE A 83 5.50 -1.54 2.19
C PHE A 83 6.81 -0.85 1.82
N THR A 84 7.52 -1.26 0.76
CA THR A 84 8.66 -0.49 0.22
C THR A 84 8.18 0.66 -0.67
N LYS A 85 7.78 1.78 -0.06
CA LYS A 85 8.01 3.10 -0.64
C LYS A 85 9.34 3.61 -0.10
N GLU A 86 10.18 4.12 -1.02
CA GLU A 86 11.50 4.71 -0.80
C GLU A 86 11.56 5.59 0.46
N GLN A 87 12.70 5.48 1.15
CA GLN A 87 13.14 6.43 2.18
C GLN A 87 13.43 7.80 1.58
#